data_AF-A0A842T370-F1
#
_entry.id   AF-A0A842T370-F1
#
_cell.length_a   1.000
_cell.length_b   1.000
_cell.length_c   1.000
_cell.angle_alpha   90.00
_cell.angle_beta   90.00
_cell.angle_gamma   90.00
#
_symmetry.space_group_name_H-M   'P 1'
#
loop_
_entity.id
_entity.type
_entity.pdbx_description
1 polymer ?
#
loop_
_entity_poly.entity_id
_entity_poly.type
_entity_poly.pdbx_seq_one_letter_code
_entity_poly.pdbx_strand_id
1 'polypeptide(L)'
;MTNTHNYSFFGQKSALIIKSSSNSEPYLFIQCLKTHEDGVWEKPSQGEGKVIKLSLEEMAMVLQVLQMRIPKWSAYHSFNDTDTQIRLNWDNSKQKAWFNIGEYRKSLDVAQIEILKLLLKHMLLEKIEFGTSRKTGKNGSEGSNSINGATTRNKTKEYRAKSKPPKTTDSLLNERKKKESKTVIKEEIVETSSNFSNNNVATLTGSIQRETPKALLIRLIDDTELWVPKSKIHNTYTLENGTVQDFQIEAWILEKNKNG
;
A
#
# COMPACT_ATOMS: atom_id res chain seq x y z
N MET A 1 -19.37 6.30 -15.25
CA MET A 1 -18.03 5.74 -14.99
C MET A 1 -17.57 5.06 -16.27
N THR A 2 -16.29 5.13 -16.60
CA THR A 2 -15.71 4.51 -17.80
C THR A 2 -15.36 3.05 -17.53
N ASN A 3 -15.56 2.14 -18.48
CA ASN A 3 -15.20 0.73 -18.26
C ASN A 3 -13.67 0.48 -18.35
N THR A 4 -12.94 1.41 -18.95
CA THR A 4 -11.51 1.25 -19.23
C THR A 4 -10.72 2.46 -18.79
N HIS A 5 -9.46 2.22 -18.42
CA HIS A 5 -8.50 3.26 -18.08
C HIS A 5 -7.18 2.98 -18.79
N ASN A 6 -6.55 4.02 -19.32
CA ASN A 6 -5.22 3.96 -19.89
C ASN A 6 -4.53 5.31 -19.65
N TYR A 7 -3.49 5.32 -18.82
CA TYR A 7 -2.75 6.54 -18.50
C TYR A 7 -1.25 6.26 -18.45
N SER A 8 -0.46 7.21 -18.97
CA SER A 8 0.98 7.06 -19.15
C SER A 8 1.74 8.17 -18.44
N PHE A 9 2.70 7.79 -17.60
CA PHE A 9 3.68 8.66 -16.97
C PHE A 9 5.00 8.56 -17.72
N PHE A 10 5.26 9.51 -18.61
CA PHE A 10 6.54 9.58 -19.33
C PHE A 10 7.62 10.28 -18.50
N GLY A 11 8.86 9.90 -18.76
CA GLY A 11 10.07 10.58 -18.33
C GLY A 11 11.07 10.59 -19.49
N GLN A 12 12.31 10.99 -19.23
CA GLN A 12 13.32 11.11 -20.29
C GLN A 12 13.70 9.76 -20.92
N LYS A 13 13.89 8.73 -20.09
CA LYS A 13 14.38 7.40 -20.54
C LYS A 13 13.51 6.23 -20.09
N SER A 14 12.42 6.51 -19.37
CA SER A 14 11.49 5.47 -18.95
C SER A 14 10.06 5.98 -18.81
N ALA A 15 9.11 5.08 -19.03
CA ALA A 15 7.68 5.34 -18.91
C ALA A 15 7.02 4.27 -18.05
N LEU A 16 5.95 4.66 -17.38
CA LEU A 16 5.06 3.77 -16.62
C LEU A 16 3.64 3.96 -17.18
N ILE A 17 3.00 2.88 -17.60
CA ILE A 17 1.66 2.91 -18.19
C ILE A 17 0.76 2.04 -17.34
N ILE A 18 -0.42 2.56 -17.00
CA ILE A 18 -1.42 1.87 -16.20
C ILE A 18 -2.64 1.63 -17.06
N LYS A 19 -3.06 0.36 -17.13
CA LYS A 19 -4.15 -0.09 -17.99
C LYS A 19 -5.16 -0.91 -17.18
N SER A 20 -6.42 -0.51 -17.25
CA SER A 20 -7.56 -1.31 -16.81
C SER A 20 -8.44 -1.59 -18.02
N SER A 21 -8.56 -2.84 -18.43
CA SER A 21 -9.34 -3.25 -19.61
C SER A 21 -10.82 -3.46 -19.31
N SER A 22 -11.18 -3.57 -18.02
CA SER A 22 -12.56 -3.71 -17.55
C SER A 22 -12.65 -3.30 -16.08
N ASN A 23 -13.76 -2.69 -15.69
CA ASN A 23 -14.09 -2.45 -14.28
C ASN A 23 -14.48 -3.74 -13.54
N SER A 24 -14.93 -4.76 -14.27
CA SER A 24 -15.38 -6.04 -13.73
C SER A 24 -14.24 -7.03 -13.45
N GLU A 25 -13.01 -6.69 -13.80
CA GLU A 25 -11.83 -7.52 -13.54
C GLU A 25 -11.09 -6.99 -12.30
N PRO A 26 -10.86 -7.81 -11.25
CA PRO A 26 -10.28 -7.38 -9.98
C PRO A 26 -8.74 -7.26 -10.05
N TYR A 27 -8.24 -6.70 -11.15
CA TYR A 27 -6.82 -6.46 -11.38
C TYR A 27 -6.61 -5.36 -12.42
N LEU A 28 -5.43 -4.77 -12.44
CA LEU A 28 -5.00 -3.89 -13.55
C LEU A 28 -3.64 -4.35 -14.09
N PHE A 29 -3.23 -3.80 -15.21
CA PHE A 29 -1.89 -3.98 -15.74
C PHE A 29 -1.05 -2.73 -15.51
N ILE A 30 0.19 -2.95 -15.09
CA ILE A 30 1.24 -1.93 -15.12
C ILE A 30 2.28 -2.37 -16.13
N GLN A 31 2.66 -1.44 -17.00
CA GLN A 31 3.68 -1.62 -18.00
C GLN A 31 4.79 -0.60 -17.81
N CYS A 32 6.05 -1.06 -17.79
CA CYS A 32 7.20 -0.18 -17.91
C CYS A 32 7.80 -0.28 -19.30
N LEU A 33 8.28 0.86 -19.80
CA LEU A 33 9.08 0.98 -21.02
C LEU A 33 10.34 1.79 -20.72
N LYS A 34 11.39 1.56 -21.49
CA LYS A 34 12.59 2.40 -21.55
C LYS A 34 12.91 2.83 -22.97
N THR A 35 13.76 3.84 -23.10
CA THR A 35 14.41 4.16 -24.37
C THR A 35 15.63 3.26 -24.55
N HIS A 36 15.85 2.81 -25.77
CA HIS A 36 17.10 2.22 -26.23
C HIS A 36 18.24 3.25 -26.22
N GLU A 37 19.48 2.82 -26.47
CA GLU A 37 20.67 3.69 -26.47
C GLU A 37 20.62 4.78 -27.56
N ASP A 38 19.95 4.48 -28.67
CA ASP A 38 19.69 5.40 -29.78
C ASP A 38 18.56 6.41 -29.48
N GLY A 39 17.94 6.34 -28.30
CA GLY A 39 16.84 7.21 -27.89
C GLY A 39 15.46 6.76 -28.41
N VAL A 40 15.38 5.66 -29.16
CA VAL A 40 14.11 5.10 -29.63
C VAL A 40 13.40 4.41 -28.46
N TRP A 41 12.11 4.69 -28.30
CA TRP A 41 11.30 4.01 -27.28
C TRP A 41 11.04 2.55 -27.65
N GLU A 42 11.10 1.70 -26.63
CA GLU A 42 10.58 0.34 -26.72
C GLU A 42 9.12 0.33 -27.20
N LYS A 43 8.79 -0.63 -28.06
CA LYS A 43 7.48 -0.82 -28.68
C LYS A 43 6.77 -2.03 -28.06
N PRO A 44 5.69 -1.80 -27.29
CA PRO A 44 4.86 -2.88 -26.75
C PRO A 44 4.37 -3.88 -27.81
N SER A 45 4.12 -3.42 -29.04
CA SER A 45 3.68 -4.25 -30.16
C SER A 45 4.71 -5.26 -30.63
N GLN A 46 5.99 -5.05 -30.30
CA GLN A 46 7.10 -5.96 -30.59
C GLN A 46 7.48 -6.84 -29.39
N GLY A 47 6.68 -6.81 -28.31
CA GLY A 47 6.96 -7.56 -27.09
C GLY A 47 7.99 -6.90 -26.18
N GLU A 48 8.38 -5.66 -26.46
CA GLU A 48 9.32 -4.90 -25.63
C GLU A 48 8.64 -4.29 -24.39
N GLY A 49 9.46 -3.95 -23.40
CA GLY A 49 9.01 -3.51 -22.09
C GLY A 49 8.68 -4.67 -21.15
N LYS A 50 8.13 -4.31 -19.99
CA LYS A 50 7.68 -5.30 -19.00
C LYS A 50 6.29 -4.99 -18.53
N VAL A 51 5.41 -5.98 -18.61
CA VAL A 51 4.03 -5.90 -18.14
C VAL A 51 3.84 -6.84 -16.95
N ILE A 52 3.16 -6.35 -15.92
CA ILE A 52 2.71 -7.11 -14.75
C ILE A 52 1.23 -6.88 -14.54
N LYS A 53 0.57 -7.86 -13.93
CA LYS A 53 -0.83 -7.78 -13.50
C LYS A 53 -0.86 -7.52 -11.99
N LEU A 54 -1.31 -6.35 -11.56
CA LEU A 54 -1.51 -6.07 -10.13
C LEU A 54 -2.87 -6.56 -9.65
N SER A 55 -2.88 -7.33 -8.57
CA SER A 55 -4.11 -7.68 -7.84
C SER A 55 -4.62 -6.52 -6.98
N LEU A 56 -5.82 -6.66 -6.40
CA LEU A 56 -6.39 -5.67 -5.47
C LEU A 56 -5.48 -5.41 -4.26
N GLU A 57 -4.90 -6.47 -3.69
CA GLU A 57 -3.98 -6.38 -2.54
C GLU A 57 -2.71 -5.62 -2.92
N GLU A 58 -2.17 -5.89 -4.10
CA GLU A 58 -0.97 -5.19 -4.58
C GLU A 58 -1.27 -3.73 -4.91
N MET A 59 -2.44 -3.43 -5.49
CA MET A 59 -2.92 -2.06 -5.69
C MET A 59 -3.03 -1.32 -4.34
N ALA A 60 -3.58 -1.98 -3.32
CA ALA A 60 -3.66 -1.43 -1.97
C ALA A 60 -2.27 -1.16 -1.39
N MET A 61 -1.32 -2.10 -1.51
CA MET A 61 0.05 -1.91 -1.01
C MET A 61 0.81 -0.80 -1.75
N VAL A 62 0.63 -0.68 -3.06
CA VAL A 62 1.17 0.44 -3.84
C VAL A 62 0.61 1.77 -3.32
N LEU A 63 -0.70 1.85 -3.03
CA LEU A 63 -1.30 3.05 -2.42
C LEU A 63 -0.70 3.37 -1.05
N GLN A 64 -0.42 2.38 -0.20
CA GLN A 64 0.20 2.62 1.10
C GLN A 64 1.57 3.32 0.95
N VAL A 65 2.37 2.93 -0.05
CA VAL A 65 3.67 3.59 -0.32
C VAL A 65 3.47 5.00 -0.87
N LEU A 66 2.56 5.19 -1.82
CA LEU A 66 2.28 6.52 -2.42
C LEU A 66 1.66 7.50 -1.41
N GLN A 67 0.96 6.99 -0.40
CA GLN A 67 0.44 7.76 0.73
C GLN A 67 1.47 7.96 1.85
N MET A 68 2.71 7.50 1.64
CA MET A 68 3.80 7.57 2.61
C MET A 68 3.50 6.88 3.95
N ARG A 69 2.55 5.94 3.98
CA ARG A 69 2.21 5.16 5.18
C ARG A 69 3.22 4.05 5.44
N ILE A 70 3.84 3.54 4.37
CA ILE A 70 4.99 2.65 4.44
C ILE A 70 6.08 3.15 3.50
N PRO A 71 7.37 3.01 3.85
CA PRO A 71 8.46 3.58 3.06
C PRO A 71 8.74 2.81 1.76
N LYS A 72 8.43 1.52 1.77
CA LYS A 72 8.67 0.62 0.63
C LYS A 72 7.77 -0.60 0.68
N TRP A 73 7.53 -1.19 -0.48
CA TRP A 73 6.86 -2.47 -0.63
C TRP A 73 7.49 -3.26 -1.77
N SER A 74 7.44 -4.58 -1.69
CA SER A 74 7.85 -5.45 -2.78
C SER A 74 7.06 -6.76 -2.84
N ALA A 75 6.93 -7.31 -4.03
CA ALA A 75 6.33 -8.61 -4.31
C ALA A 75 7.08 -9.33 -5.44
N TYR A 76 6.78 -10.61 -5.63
CA TYR A 76 7.32 -11.43 -6.71
C TYR A 76 6.18 -12.06 -7.50
N HIS A 77 6.24 -11.95 -8.82
CA HIS A 77 5.37 -12.64 -9.76
C HIS A 77 6.15 -13.73 -10.48
N SER A 78 5.68 -14.97 -10.40
CA SER A 78 6.26 -16.09 -11.12
C SER A 78 5.44 -16.37 -12.38
N PHE A 79 6.08 -16.40 -13.54
CA PHE A 79 5.46 -16.79 -14.81
C PHE A 79 6.46 -17.53 -15.69
N ASN A 80 6.10 -18.73 -16.19
CA ASN A 80 6.97 -19.61 -16.97
C ASN A 80 8.38 -19.72 -16.36
N ASP A 81 8.45 -20.08 -15.07
CA ASP A 81 9.69 -20.23 -14.28
C ASP A 81 10.57 -18.97 -14.17
N THR A 82 10.04 -17.82 -14.59
CA THR A 82 10.69 -16.51 -14.43
C THR A 82 10.03 -15.75 -13.30
N ASP A 83 10.80 -15.45 -12.26
CA ASP A 83 10.38 -14.59 -11.17
C ASP A 83 10.68 -13.13 -11.49
N THR A 84 9.65 -12.29 -11.52
CA THR A 84 9.77 -10.85 -11.69
C THR A 84 9.48 -10.17 -10.36
N GLN A 85 10.47 -9.45 -9.82
CA GLN A 85 10.28 -8.64 -8.63
C GLN A 85 9.62 -7.30 -8.98
N ILE A 86 8.64 -6.91 -8.18
CA ILE A 86 8.04 -5.58 -8.19
C ILE A 86 8.50 -4.88 -6.91
N ARG A 87 8.98 -3.64 -7.03
CA ARG A 87 9.36 -2.83 -5.87
C ARG A 87 8.85 -1.41 -6.05
N LEU A 88 8.31 -0.85 -4.99
CA LEU A 88 8.01 0.56 -4.90
C LEU A 88 8.69 1.11 -3.65
N ASN A 89 9.46 2.18 -3.81
CA ASN A 89 10.11 2.85 -2.70
C ASN A 89 9.89 4.36 -2.76
N TRP A 90 9.63 4.94 -1.60
CA TRP A 90 9.62 6.37 -1.40
C TRP A 90 11.00 6.87 -1.02
N ASP A 91 11.47 7.94 -1.67
CA ASP A 91 12.73 8.62 -1.37
C ASP A 91 12.41 10.00 -0.77
N ASN A 92 12.43 10.07 0.57
CA ASN A 92 12.19 11.30 1.34
C ASN A 92 13.16 12.43 0.94
N SER A 93 14.41 12.11 0.60
CA SER A 93 15.42 13.12 0.30
C SER A 93 15.16 13.83 -1.02
N LYS A 94 14.57 13.11 -1.99
CA LYS A 94 14.31 13.62 -3.35
C LYS A 94 12.84 13.90 -3.62
N GLN A 95 11.95 13.60 -2.67
CA GLN A 95 10.49 13.69 -2.81
C GLN A 95 10.01 12.96 -4.07
N LYS A 96 10.51 11.73 -4.26
CA LYS A 96 10.25 10.89 -5.44
C LYS A 96 9.86 9.47 -5.03
N ALA A 97 8.97 8.88 -5.81
CA ALA A 97 8.69 7.45 -5.74
C ALA A 97 9.41 6.74 -6.88
N TRP A 98 9.97 5.57 -6.61
CA TRP A 98 10.63 4.73 -7.62
C TRP A 98 9.86 3.43 -7.78
N PHE A 99 9.29 3.23 -8.97
CA PHE A 99 8.59 2.03 -9.35
C PHE A 99 9.51 1.14 -10.18
N ASN A 100 9.78 -0.07 -9.69
CA ASN A 100 10.70 -1.02 -10.30
C ASN A 100 9.95 -2.31 -10.65
N ILE A 101 10.19 -2.83 -11.86
CA ILE A 101 9.64 -4.09 -12.35
C ILE A 101 10.75 -4.87 -13.04
N GLY A 102 11.32 -5.86 -12.35
CA GLY A 102 12.56 -6.51 -12.79
C GLY A 102 13.69 -5.48 -12.97
N GLU A 103 14.23 -5.39 -14.18
CA GLU A 103 15.27 -4.41 -14.55
C GLU A 103 14.73 -3.00 -14.86
N TYR A 104 13.41 -2.84 -15.03
CA TYR A 104 12.81 -1.56 -15.40
C TYR A 104 12.64 -0.69 -14.17
N ARG A 105 12.91 0.62 -14.34
CA ARG A 105 12.80 1.61 -13.26
C ARG A 105 12.22 2.93 -13.76
N LYS A 106 11.17 3.41 -13.10
CA LYS A 106 10.59 4.74 -13.31
C LYS A 106 10.59 5.53 -12.01
N SER A 107 11.18 6.73 -12.02
CA SER A 107 10.93 7.71 -10.96
C SER A 107 9.66 8.49 -11.26
N LEU A 108 8.88 8.80 -10.24
CA LEU A 108 7.72 9.66 -10.30
C LEU A 108 8.03 10.90 -9.46
N ASP A 109 7.83 12.08 -10.04
CA ASP A 109 7.83 13.34 -9.30
C ASP A 109 6.52 13.54 -8.53
N VAL A 110 6.47 14.58 -7.70
CA VAL A 110 5.34 14.88 -6.82
C VAL A 110 4.01 14.97 -7.57
N ALA A 111 3.99 15.60 -8.76
CA ALA A 111 2.76 15.72 -9.55
C ALA A 111 2.34 14.35 -10.12
N GLN A 112 3.28 13.58 -10.64
CA GLN A 112 3.03 12.22 -11.13
C GLN A 112 2.56 11.29 -10.00
N ILE A 113 3.13 11.42 -8.80
CA ILE A 113 2.73 10.69 -7.59
C ILE A 113 1.28 11.02 -7.23
N GLU A 114 0.90 12.30 -7.22
CA GLU A 114 -0.45 12.71 -6.83
C GLU A 114 -1.50 12.18 -7.80
N ILE A 115 -1.24 12.30 -9.10
CA ILE A 115 -2.11 11.75 -10.15
C ILE A 115 -2.20 10.24 -10.04
N LEU A 116 -1.07 9.54 -9.83
CA LEU A 116 -1.07 8.10 -9.65
C LEU A 116 -1.89 7.68 -8.42
N LYS A 117 -1.75 8.39 -7.30
CA LYS A 117 -2.48 8.12 -6.06
C LYS A 117 -3.99 8.25 -6.27
N LEU A 118 -4.43 9.34 -6.91
CA LEU A 118 -5.85 9.56 -7.20
C LEU A 118 -6.41 8.52 -8.17
N LEU A 119 -5.69 8.27 -9.27
CA LEU A 119 -6.09 7.31 -10.30
C LEU A 119 -6.16 5.88 -9.73
N LEU A 120 -5.15 5.45 -8.98
CA LEU A 120 -5.09 4.12 -8.40
C LEU A 120 -6.15 3.93 -7.32
N LYS A 121 -6.43 4.95 -6.50
CA LYS A 121 -7.52 4.93 -5.52
C LYS A 121 -8.87 4.78 -6.21
N HIS A 122 -9.12 5.54 -7.27
CA HIS A 122 -10.33 5.45 -8.07
C HIS A 122 -10.53 4.04 -8.65
N MET A 123 -9.52 3.51 -9.36
CA MET A 123 -9.60 2.17 -9.96
C MET A 123 -9.70 1.06 -8.91
N LEU A 124 -9.06 1.21 -7.74
CA LEU A 124 -9.17 0.22 -6.67
C LEU A 124 -10.60 0.14 -6.14
N LEU A 125 -11.22 1.29 -5.84
CA LEU A 125 -12.60 1.35 -5.36
C LEU A 125 -13.57 0.80 -6.40
N GLU A 126 -13.39 1.19 -7.67
CA GLU A 126 -14.19 0.68 -8.78
C GLU A 126 -14.09 -0.85 -8.90
N LYS A 127 -12.87 -1.40 -8.83
CA LYS A 127 -12.66 -2.85 -8.94
C LYS A 127 -13.16 -3.62 -7.73
N ILE A 128 -13.14 -3.02 -6.54
CA ILE A 128 -13.81 -3.59 -5.37
C ILE A 128 -15.31 -3.65 -5.62
N GLU A 129 -15.92 -2.56 -6.07
CA GLU A 129 -17.36 -2.49 -6.32
C GLU A 129 -17.81 -3.47 -7.42
N PHE A 130 -17.22 -3.40 -8.61
CA PHE A 130 -17.71 -4.14 -9.77
C PHE A 130 -16.98 -5.46 -10.02
N GLY A 131 -15.70 -5.55 -9.65
CA GLY A 131 -14.87 -6.73 -9.88
C GLY A 131 -15.00 -7.82 -8.82
N THR A 132 -15.59 -7.51 -7.66
CA THR A 132 -15.84 -8.49 -6.57
C THR A 132 -17.31 -8.80 -6.35
N SER A 133 -18.21 -8.03 -6.98
CA SER A 133 -19.65 -8.29 -6.92
C SER A 133 -20.00 -9.64 -7.56
N ARG A 134 -20.78 -10.46 -6.85
CA ARG A 134 -21.27 -11.74 -7.35
C ARG A 134 -22.17 -11.44 -8.56
N LYS A 135 -21.82 -11.96 -9.73
CA LYS A 135 -22.75 -11.96 -10.87
C LYS A 135 -23.95 -12.83 -10.48
N THR A 136 -25.01 -12.24 -9.96
CA THR A 136 -26.29 -12.89 -9.84
C THR A 136 -26.72 -13.25 -11.25
N GLY A 137 -26.58 -14.52 -11.62
CA GLY A 137 -27.11 -15.03 -12.86
C GLY A 137 -28.58 -14.62 -12.93
N LYS A 138 -28.95 -13.87 -13.97
CA LYS A 138 -30.36 -13.74 -14.33
C LYS A 138 -30.86 -15.14 -14.66
N ASN A 139 -31.53 -15.78 -13.71
CA ASN A 139 -32.48 -16.84 -14.02
C ASN A 139 -33.67 -16.17 -14.70
N GLY A 140 -33.52 -15.89 -15.98
CA GLY A 140 -34.62 -15.60 -16.89
C GLY A 140 -34.88 -16.87 -17.69
N SER A 141 -35.81 -17.67 -17.21
CA SER A 141 -36.48 -18.70 -17.99
C SER A 141 -37.23 -18.03 -19.13
N GLU A 142 -36.85 -18.30 -20.38
CA GLU A 142 -37.74 -18.57 -21.50
C GLU A 142 -36.91 -19.12 -22.66
N GLY A 143 -37.34 -20.28 -23.18
CA GLY A 143 -36.55 -21.14 -24.04
C GLY A 143 -36.62 -20.77 -25.52
N SER A 144 -35.54 -21.08 -26.22
CA SER A 144 -35.60 -21.60 -27.59
C SER A 144 -34.26 -22.29 -27.93
N ASN A 145 -34.36 -23.57 -28.26
CA ASN A 145 -33.29 -24.42 -28.78
C ASN A 145 -32.57 -23.79 -29.98
N SER A 146 -31.25 -23.77 -29.95
CA SER A 146 -30.40 -23.98 -31.13
C SER A 146 -29.00 -24.41 -30.68
N ILE A 147 -28.67 -25.64 -31.06
CA ILE A 147 -27.36 -26.28 -30.88
C ILE A 147 -26.48 -25.88 -32.07
N ASN A 148 -25.24 -25.50 -31.76
CA ASN A 148 -23.98 -25.52 -32.53
C ASN A 148 -23.17 -24.27 -32.11
N GLY A 149 -22.00 -24.31 -31.48
CA GLY A 149 -20.95 -25.31 -31.46
C GLY A 149 -19.63 -24.63 -31.83
N ALA A 150 -18.97 -23.97 -30.88
CA ALA A 150 -17.53 -23.65 -30.91
C ALA A 150 -17.09 -23.07 -29.55
N THR A 151 -16.81 -23.94 -28.60
CA THR A 151 -16.25 -23.60 -27.29
C THR A 151 -14.78 -23.17 -27.46
N THR A 152 -14.52 -21.86 -27.55
CA THR A 152 -13.15 -21.34 -27.39
C THR A 152 -12.79 -21.38 -25.92
N ARG A 153 -12.18 -22.49 -25.51
CA ARG A 153 -11.64 -22.75 -24.18
C ARG A 153 -10.41 -21.87 -23.94
N ASN A 154 -10.60 -20.59 -23.64
CA ASN A 154 -9.52 -19.75 -23.14
C ASN A 154 -9.13 -20.24 -21.73
N LYS A 155 -8.08 -21.06 -21.67
CA LYS A 155 -7.37 -21.41 -20.44
C LYS A 155 -6.77 -20.14 -19.85
N THR A 156 -7.48 -19.48 -18.95
CA THR A 156 -6.88 -18.49 -18.06
C THR A 156 -5.93 -19.26 -17.14
N LYS A 157 -4.62 -19.17 -17.41
CA LYS A 157 -3.60 -19.70 -16.51
C LYS A 157 -3.68 -18.92 -15.19
N GLU A 158 -3.88 -19.67 -14.12
CA GLU A 158 -4.06 -19.19 -12.77
C GLU A 158 -2.74 -18.58 -12.25
N TYR A 159 -2.75 -17.28 -11.97
CA TYR A 159 -1.61 -16.59 -11.34
C TYR A 159 -1.66 -16.86 -9.84
N ARG A 160 -0.66 -17.55 -9.30
CA ARG A 160 -0.54 -17.78 -7.85
C ARG A 160 0.51 -16.84 -7.26
N ALA A 161 0.05 -15.74 -6.66
CA ALA A 161 0.91 -14.88 -5.84
C ALA A 161 1.38 -15.68 -4.62
N LYS A 162 2.70 -15.74 -4.40
CA LYS A 162 3.28 -16.29 -3.16
C LYS A 162 3.77 -15.13 -2.31
N SER A 163 2.95 -14.68 -1.36
CA SER A 163 3.43 -13.84 -0.26
C SER A 163 4.16 -14.72 0.76
N LYS A 164 5.48 -14.58 0.88
CA LYS A 164 6.24 -15.15 2.00
C LYS A 164 6.58 -14.03 3.00
N PRO A 165 6.40 -14.23 4.32
CA PRO A 165 6.95 -13.33 5.34
C PRO A 165 8.49 -13.44 5.38
N PRO A 166 9.20 -12.45 5.93
CA PRO A 166 10.66 -12.41 5.94
C PRO A 166 11.22 -13.60 6.73
N LYS A 167 12.10 -14.38 6.10
CA LYS A 167 12.92 -15.39 6.77
C LYS A 167 14.16 -14.72 7.33
N THR A 168 14.27 -14.68 8.65
CA THR A 168 15.51 -14.42 9.37
C THR A 168 16.49 -15.55 9.09
N THR A 169 17.67 -15.19 8.62
CA THR A 169 18.79 -16.10 8.35
C THR A 169 19.47 -16.45 9.65
N ASP A 170 19.28 -17.69 10.12
CA ASP A 170 20.18 -18.34 11.08
C ASP A 170 20.75 -19.59 10.41
N SER A 171 22.01 -19.52 10.01
CA SER A 171 22.95 -20.62 10.11
C SER A 171 24.36 -20.11 9.77
N LEU A 172 25.21 -20.00 10.79
CA LEU A 172 26.58 -20.53 10.80
C LEU A 172 27.11 -20.47 12.25
N LEU A 173 26.95 -21.58 12.99
CA LEU A 173 27.90 -22.02 14.03
C LEU A 173 29.25 -22.22 13.31
N ASN A 174 30.44 -21.87 13.81
CA ASN A 174 31.08 -22.01 15.13
C ASN A 174 32.37 -21.16 15.04
N GLU A 175 32.95 -20.49 16.04
CA GLU A 175 33.63 -21.09 17.19
C GLU A 175 34.22 -19.98 18.12
N ARG A 176 34.28 -20.29 19.43
CA ARG A 176 35.23 -19.82 20.48
C ARG A 176 34.97 -18.55 21.33
N LYS A 177 34.47 -18.85 22.54
CA LYS A 177 34.98 -18.50 23.90
C LYS A 177 34.95 -17.04 24.40
N LYS A 178 34.01 -16.83 25.35
CA LYS A 178 34.21 -16.57 26.82
C LYS A 178 33.62 -15.24 27.34
N LYS A 179 32.92 -15.40 28.49
CA LYS A 179 32.53 -14.46 29.57
C LYS A 179 31.13 -13.84 29.53
N GLU A 180 30.27 -14.51 30.29
CA GLU A 180 29.23 -14.04 31.23
C GLU A 180 28.95 -12.53 31.30
N SER A 181 27.66 -12.18 31.20
CA SER A 181 26.93 -11.36 32.19
C SER A 181 25.42 -11.43 31.94
N LYS A 182 24.65 -11.68 33.01
CA LYS A 182 23.19 -11.80 33.06
C LYS A 182 22.51 -10.46 32.75
N THR A 183 21.39 -10.46 32.00
CA THR A 183 20.20 -9.66 32.32
C THR A 183 18.96 -10.31 31.67
N VAL A 184 17.92 -10.48 32.48
CA VAL A 184 16.61 -11.05 32.14
C VAL A 184 15.68 -9.89 31.78
N ILE A 185 15.05 -9.92 30.60
CA ILE A 185 13.77 -9.22 30.35
C ILE A 185 12.90 -10.15 29.50
N LYS A 186 11.75 -10.53 30.06
CA LYS A 186 10.65 -11.20 29.36
C LYS A 186 9.90 -10.13 28.58
N GLU A 187 9.70 -10.32 27.29
CA GLU A 187 8.62 -9.62 26.57
C GLU A 187 7.54 -10.64 26.20
N GLU A 188 6.38 -10.37 26.79
CA GLU A 188 5.13 -11.08 26.66
C GLU A 188 4.45 -10.64 25.35
N ILE A 189 4.05 -11.62 24.56
CA ILE A 189 3.22 -11.44 23.37
C ILE A 189 1.84 -11.00 23.84
N VAL A 190 1.38 -9.82 23.40
CA VAL A 190 -0.04 -9.48 23.44
C VAL A 190 -0.53 -9.36 22.00
N GLU A 191 -1.24 -10.40 21.57
CA GLU A 191 -2.16 -10.35 20.45
C GLU A 191 -3.20 -9.26 20.70
N THR A 192 -3.53 -8.45 19.69
CA THR A 192 -4.88 -7.91 19.64
C THR A 192 -5.39 -7.91 18.21
N SER A 193 -6.44 -8.71 18.07
CA SER A 193 -7.27 -8.95 16.92
C SER A 193 -7.89 -7.67 16.35
N SER A 194 -7.93 -7.65 15.02
CA SER A 194 -8.88 -6.96 14.13
C SER A 194 -9.96 -6.06 14.75
N ASN A 195 -10.05 -4.81 14.25
CA ASN A 195 -11.28 -4.29 13.65
C ASN A 195 -11.01 -3.07 12.76
N PHE A 196 -11.57 -3.09 11.56
CA PHE A 196 -11.55 -1.99 10.60
C PHE A 196 -12.30 -0.77 11.13
N SER A 197 -11.62 0.37 11.26
CA SER A 197 -12.25 1.69 11.11
C SER A 197 -11.23 2.72 10.62
N ASN A 198 -11.69 3.64 9.80
CA ASN A 198 -10.92 4.37 8.79
C ASN A 198 -10.40 5.72 9.30
N ASN A 199 -9.70 5.76 10.45
CA ASN A 199 -9.14 7.01 10.99
C ASN A 199 -7.65 6.84 11.36
N ASN A 200 -6.79 7.75 10.90
CA ASN A 200 -5.39 7.89 11.32
C ASN A 200 -5.33 8.37 12.79
N VAL A 201 -5.69 7.50 13.72
CA VAL A 201 -5.68 7.76 15.16
C VAL A 201 -4.40 7.17 15.76
N ALA A 202 -3.61 8.00 16.40
CA ALA A 202 -2.47 7.61 17.22
C ALA A 202 -2.89 7.59 18.70
N THR A 203 -2.36 6.62 19.45
CA THR A 203 -2.51 6.59 20.91
C THR A 203 -1.37 7.37 21.54
N LEU A 204 -1.71 8.29 22.43
CA LEU A 204 -0.81 9.18 23.15
C LEU A 204 -1.03 9.02 24.65
N THR A 205 -0.02 8.61 25.41
CA THR A 205 -0.12 8.48 26.88
C THR A 205 0.38 9.74 27.57
N GLY A 206 -0.40 10.33 28.46
CA GLY A 206 -0.01 11.54 29.19
C GLY A 206 -0.97 11.94 30.32
N SER A 207 -0.66 13.05 30.98
CA SER A 207 -1.51 13.64 32.03
C SER A 207 -2.03 15.01 31.59
N ILE A 208 -3.28 15.33 31.91
CA ILE A 208 -3.84 16.66 31.63
C ILE A 208 -3.27 17.64 32.65
N GLN A 209 -2.61 18.69 32.16
CA GLN A 209 -2.05 19.76 32.99
C GLN A 209 -2.92 21.01 33.00
N ARG A 210 -3.53 21.34 31.85
CA ARG A 210 -4.41 22.51 31.70
C ARG A 210 -5.53 22.23 30.72
N GLU A 211 -6.66 22.88 30.95
CA GLU A 211 -7.84 22.80 30.10
C GLU A 211 -8.24 24.20 29.61
N THR A 212 -8.65 24.28 28.34
CA THR A 212 -9.36 25.43 27.78
C THR A 212 -10.70 24.97 27.20
N PRO A 213 -11.60 25.90 26.82
CA PRO A 213 -12.85 25.51 26.18
C PRO A 213 -12.68 24.66 24.91
N LYS A 214 -11.56 24.80 24.19
CA LYS A 214 -11.35 24.15 22.87
C LYS A 214 -10.21 23.13 22.84
N ALA A 215 -9.30 23.12 23.81
CA ALA A 215 -8.11 22.28 23.79
C ALA A 215 -7.65 21.88 25.20
N LEU A 216 -6.90 20.78 25.27
CA LEU A 216 -6.22 20.28 26.46
C LEU A 216 -4.71 20.40 26.29
N LEU A 217 -4.01 20.76 27.35
CA LEU A 217 -2.55 20.65 27.44
C LEU A 217 -2.22 19.33 28.12
N ILE A 218 -1.59 18.45 27.37
CA ILE A 218 -1.22 17.10 27.81
C ILE A 218 0.29 17.05 27.99
N ARG A 219 0.75 16.64 29.17
CA ARG A 219 2.16 16.36 29.45
C ARG A 219 2.44 14.87 29.23
N LEU A 220 3.39 14.59 28.36
CA LEU A 220 3.80 13.24 27.98
C LEU A 220 4.82 12.66 28.97
N ILE A 221 5.11 11.38 28.81
CA ILE A 221 6.07 10.64 29.66
C ILE A 221 7.50 11.15 29.49
N ASP A 222 7.84 11.70 28.32
CA ASP A 222 9.13 12.32 28.02
C ASP A 222 9.23 13.79 28.50
N ASP A 223 8.30 14.21 29.35
CA ASP A 223 8.18 15.55 29.92
C ASP A 223 7.82 16.65 28.92
N THR A 224 7.47 16.30 27.68
CA THR A 224 7.01 17.27 26.68
C THR A 224 5.54 17.64 26.87
N GLU A 225 5.19 18.89 26.53
CA GLU A 225 3.82 19.39 26.62
C GLU A 225 3.21 19.58 25.24
N LEU A 226 1.97 19.12 25.06
CA LEU A 226 1.26 19.10 23.78
C LEU A 226 -0.14 19.69 23.90
N TRP A 227 -0.43 20.71 23.09
CA TRP A 227 -1.81 21.19 22.93
C TRP A 227 -2.60 20.31 21.95
N VAL A 228 -3.69 19.73 22.44
CA VAL A 228 -4.58 18.85 21.67
C VAL A 228 -6.00 19.42 21.65
N PRO A 229 -6.59 19.69 20.47
CA PRO A 229 -7.99 20.11 20.37
C PRO A 229 -8.94 19.01 20.86
N LYS A 230 -9.91 19.37 21.71
CA LYS A 230 -10.89 18.40 22.27
C LYS A 230 -11.68 17.66 21.19
N SER A 231 -12.01 18.34 20.10
CA SER A 231 -12.74 17.77 18.96
C SER A 231 -11.93 16.71 18.19
N LYS A 232 -10.66 16.54 18.51
CA LYS A 232 -9.72 15.61 17.87
C LYS A 232 -9.26 14.49 18.79
N ILE A 233 -9.89 14.36 19.96
CA ILE A 233 -9.73 13.24 20.88
C ILE A 233 -10.93 12.31 20.67
N HIS A 234 -10.66 11.06 20.33
CA HIS A 234 -11.66 10.08 19.90
C HIS A 234 -12.09 9.13 21.02
N ASN A 235 -11.43 9.17 22.17
CA ASN A 235 -11.78 8.38 23.35
C ASN A 235 -12.28 9.26 24.51
N THR A 236 -12.97 8.62 25.45
CA THR A 236 -13.34 9.23 26.73
C THR A 236 -12.09 9.40 27.60
N TYR A 237 -11.98 10.53 28.30
CA TYR A 237 -10.89 10.85 29.22
C TYR A 237 -11.44 11.45 30.52
N THR A 238 -10.69 11.32 31.61
CA THR A 238 -11.00 11.96 32.89
C THR A 238 -10.24 13.28 33.03
N LEU A 239 -10.89 14.29 33.60
CA LEU A 239 -10.29 15.63 33.82
C LEU A 239 -9.56 15.73 35.17
N GLU A 240 -9.25 14.61 35.80
CA GLU A 240 -8.48 14.63 37.05
C GLU A 240 -7.05 15.08 36.77
N ASN A 241 -6.69 16.24 37.34
CA ASN A 241 -5.36 16.80 37.19
C ASN A 241 -4.30 15.81 37.70
N GLY A 242 -3.35 15.47 36.84
CA GLY A 242 -2.23 14.59 37.18
C GLY A 242 -2.48 13.10 36.98
N THR A 243 -3.68 12.67 36.56
CA THR A 243 -3.94 11.26 36.23
C THR A 243 -3.39 10.93 34.84
N VAL A 244 -2.51 9.92 34.77
CA VAL A 244 -1.96 9.42 33.51
C VAL A 244 -3.00 8.56 32.81
N GLN A 245 -3.28 8.87 31.54
CA GLN A 245 -4.25 8.15 30.73
C GLN A 245 -3.84 8.17 29.25
N ASP A 246 -4.44 7.26 28.48
CA ASP A 246 -4.25 7.19 27.05
C ASP A 246 -5.26 8.09 26.32
N PHE A 247 -4.79 8.78 25.29
CA PHE A 247 -5.59 9.63 24.41
C PHE A 247 -5.49 9.12 22.98
N GLN A 248 -6.63 8.92 22.35
CA GLN A 248 -6.71 8.53 20.95
C GLN A 248 -6.90 9.79 20.10
N ILE A 249 -5.85 10.24 19.41
CA ILE A 249 -5.83 11.54 18.71
C ILE A 249 -5.41 11.40 17.25
N GLU A 250 -5.78 12.35 16.39
CA GLU A 250 -5.33 12.33 14.99
C GLU A 250 -3.79 12.45 14.88
N ALA A 251 -3.15 11.56 14.13
CA ALA A 251 -1.67 11.41 14.10
C ALA A 251 -0.89 12.70 13.71
N TRP A 252 -1.49 13.59 12.91
CA TRP A 252 -0.86 14.85 12.50
C TRP A 252 -0.65 15.85 13.65
N ILE A 253 -1.38 15.69 14.77
CA ILE A 253 -1.26 16.56 15.95
C ILE A 253 0.13 16.38 16.60
N LEU A 254 0.68 15.17 16.54
CA LEU A 254 2.04 14.86 16.99
C LEU A 254 3.11 15.45 16.06
N GLU A 255 2.83 15.54 14.77
CA GLU A 255 3.76 16.08 13.77
C GLU A 255 3.85 17.61 13.84
N LYS A 256 2.73 18.29 14.14
CA LYS A 256 2.68 19.75 14.18
C LYS A 256 3.44 20.37 15.36
N ASN A 257 3.50 19.68 16.50
CA ASN A 257 4.19 20.19 17.70
C ASN A 257 5.69 19.84 17.75
N LYS A 258 6.22 19.03 16.83
CA LYS A 258 7.68 18.82 16.70
C LYS A 258 8.42 19.95 15.97
N ASN A 259 7.68 20.90 15.38
CA ASN A 259 8.21 21.99 14.56
C ASN A 259 7.98 23.40 15.18
N GLY A 260 7.68 23.49 16.47
CA GLY A 260 7.56 24.75 17.22
C GLY A 260 8.58 24.79 18.36
#